data_AF-A0A165QXZ7-F1
#
_entry.id   AF-A0A165QXZ7-F1
#
_cell.length_a   1.000
_cell.length_b   1.000
_cell.length_c   1.000
_cell.angle_alpha   90.00
_cell.angle_beta   90.00
_cell.angle_gamma   90.00
#
_symmetry.space_group_name_H-M   'P 1'
#
loop_
_entity.id
_entity.type
_entity.pdbx_description
1 polymer ?
#
loop_
_entity_poly.entity_id
_entity_poly.type
_entity_poly.pdbx_seq_one_letter_code
_entity_poly.pdbx_strand_id
1 'polypeptide(L)'
;FVDEEEVKNLRAKIQGELPQRHFGDAVRLEVANSCSEAMTQFLLGQFNLSESDLYRVAGPVNLVRLMQVPDWVLRNDLKFVPFTPGTPKALQKYHSVFDSIRGGDILLHHPYQSFNPVIELLEQ
;
A
#
# COMPACT_ATOMS: atom_id res chain seq x y z
N PHE A 1 5.95 -34.26 -13.79
CA PHE A 1 6.34 -33.08 -14.58
C PHE A 1 5.04 -32.51 -15.10
N VAL A 2 4.62 -31.37 -14.57
CA VAL A 2 3.39 -30.70 -15.02
C VAL A 2 3.66 -30.20 -16.44
N ASP A 3 2.78 -30.54 -17.38
CA ASP A 3 2.99 -30.28 -18.79
C ASP A 3 3.05 -28.76 -19.04
N GLU A 4 4.06 -28.27 -19.78
CA GLU A 4 4.28 -26.83 -19.95
C GLU A 4 3.09 -26.12 -20.63
N GLU A 5 2.30 -26.86 -21.41
CA GLU A 5 1.04 -26.37 -21.97
C GLU A 5 -0.03 -26.14 -20.89
N GLU A 6 -0.11 -26.99 -19.89
CA GLU A 6 -1.06 -26.88 -18.77
C GLU A 6 -0.76 -25.64 -17.92
N VAL A 7 0.54 -25.36 -17.70
CA VAL A 7 1.02 -24.16 -16.99
C VAL A 7 0.75 -22.87 -17.80
N LYS A 8 0.96 -22.89 -19.12
CA LYS A 8 0.62 -21.76 -20.01
C LYS A 8 -0.87 -21.44 -19.99
N ASN A 9 -1.71 -22.47 -19.99
CA ASN A 9 -3.16 -22.31 -19.96
C ASN A 9 -3.63 -21.71 -18.62
N LEU A 10 -3.04 -22.15 -17.50
CA LEU A 10 -3.29 -21.60 -16.18
C LEU A 10 -2.86 -20.13 -16.08
N ARG A 11 -1.67 -19.80 -16.59
CA ARG A 11 -1.15 -18.42 -16.61
C ARG A 11 -2.01 -17.49 -17.47
N ALA A 12 -2.45 -17.96 -18.63
CA ALA A 12 -3.34 -17.20 -19.51
C ALA A 12 -4.72 -16.97 -18.87
N LYS A 13 -5.28 -17.97 -18.17
CA LYS A 13 -6.51 -17.84 -17.39
C LYS A 13 -6.38 -16.83 -16.25
N ILE A 14 -5.31 -16.94 -15.45
CA ILE A 14 -5.06 -16.03 -14.32
C ILE A 14 -4.84 -14.59 -14.82
N GLN A 15 -4.12 -14.40 -15.94
CA GLN A 15 -3.95 -13.09 -16.58
C GLN A 15 -5.25 -12.51 -17.14
N GLY A 16 -6.21 -13.34 -17.55
CA GLY A 16 -7.53 -12.90 -18.01
C GLY A 16 -8.48 -12.47 -16.87
N GLU A 17 -8.32 -13.04 -15.68
CA GLU A 17 -9.13 -12.72 -14.48
C GLU A 17 -8.53 -11.59 -13.63
N LEU A 18 -7.21 -11.38 -13.69
CA LEU A 18 -6.48 -10.32 -13.00
C LEU A 18 -7.01 -8.88 -13.24
N PRO A 19 -7.46 -8.49 -14.45
CA PRO A 19 -7.99 -7.14 -14.69
C PRO A 19 -9.34 -6.88 -14.00
N GLN A 20 -10.16 -7.92 -13.80
CA GLN A 20 -11.43 -7.80 -13.05
C GLN A 20 -11.21 -7.78 -11.53
N ARG A 21 -10.02 -8.19 -11.07
CA ARG A 21 -9.66 -8.24 -9.65
C ARG A 21 -9.44 -6.87 -9.00
N HIS A 22 -9.41 -5.77 -9.78
CA HIS A 22 -9.18 -4.44 -9.22
C HIS A 22 -10.31 -3.95 -8.30
N PHE A 23 -11.50 -4.53 -8.42
CA PHE A 23 -12.57 -4.39 -7.44
C PHE A 23 -13.05 -5.79 -7.12
N GLY A 24 -12.49 -6.41 -6.08
CA GLY A 24 -13.12 -7.58 -5.50
C GLY A 24 -14.58 -7.25 -5.12
N ASP A 25 -15.42 -8.28 -5.02
CA ASP A 25 -16.82 -8.07 -4.63
C ASP A 25 -16.90 -7.23 -3.36
N ALA A 26 -17.82 -6.27 -3.34
CA ALA A 26 -18.09 -5.53 -2.11
C ALA A 26 -18.59 -6.52 -1.06
N VAL A 27 -18.01 -6.46 0.14
CA VAL A 27 -18.38 -7.34 1.26
C VAL A 27 -18.90 -6.58 2.48
N ARG A 28 -18.80 -5.24 2.45
CA ARG A 28 -19.20 -4.36 3.55
C ARG A 28 -19.51 -2.97 3.03
N LEU A 29 -20.63 -2.42 3.47
CA LEU A 29 -21.03 -1.05 3.20
C LEU A 29 -21.05 -0.26 4.52
N GLU A 30 -20.22 0.78 4.58
CA GLU A 30 -20.26 1.77 5.67
C GLU A 30 -20.94 3.05 5.21
N VAL A 31 -21.95 3.50 5.95
CA VAL A 31 -22.64 4.77 5.71
C VAL A 31 -22.72 5.59 6.99
N ALA A 32 -22.71 6.91 6.87
CA ALA A 32 -22.97 7.77 8.01
C ALA A 32 -24.38 7.53 8.56
N ASN A 33 -24.58 7.72 9.87
CA ASN A 33 -25.91 7.61 10.49
C ASN A 33 -26.95 8.58 9.88
N SER A 34 -26.50 9.70 9.29
CA SER A 34 -27.35 10.66 8.58
C SER A 34 -27.71 10.25 7.15
N CYS A 35 -27.20 9.12 6.65
CA CYS A 35 -27.52 8.61 5.32
C CYS A 35 -28.98 8.13 5.26
N SER A 36 -29.73 8.64 4.29
CA SER A 36 -31.15 8.29 4.14
C SER A 36 -31.34 6.81 3.83
N GLU A 37 -32.49 6.26 4.22
CA GLU A 37 -32.82 4.87 3.94
C GLU A 37 -32.86 4.58 2.43
N ALA A 38 -33.44 5.49 1.65
CA ALA A 38 -33.49 5.38 0.19
C ALA A 38 -32.08 5.27 -0.44
N MET A 39 -31.12 6.07 0.04
CA MET A 39 -29.74 6.00 -0.43
C MET A 39 -29.05 4.71 0.03
N THR A 40 -29.32 4.28 1.26
CA THR A 40 -28.76 3.06 1.82
C THR A 40 -29.17 1.83 1.01
N GLN A 41 -30.47 1.70 0.73
CA GLN A 41 -31.03 0.60 -0.08
C GLN A 41 -30.54 0.63 -1.53
N PHE A 42 -30.42 1.83 -2.11
CA PHE A 42 -29.81 1.99 -3.44
C PHE A 42 -28.38 1.44 -3.48
N LEU A 43 -27.54 1.79 -2.49
CA LEU A 43 -26.16 1.31 -2.42
C LEU A 43 -26.07 -0.19 -2.17
N LEU A 44 -26.91 -0.74 -1.27
CA LEU A 44 -26.98 -2.19 -1.04
C LEU A 44 -27.30 -2.94 -2.34
N GLY A 45 -28.30 -2.49 -3.10
CA GLY A 45 -28.66 -3.07 -4.38
C GLY A 45 -27.55 -2.95 -5.44
N GLN A 46 -26.91 -1.79 -5.53
CA GLN A 46 -25.84 -1.54 -6.50
C GLN A 46 -24.61 -2.44 -6.26
N PHE A 47 -24.32 -2.76 -5.01
CA PHE A 47 -23.18 -3.58 -4.61
C PHE A 47 -23.52 -5.04 -4.34
N ASN A 48 -24.78 -5.45 -4.57
CA ASN A 48 -25.29 -6.79 -4.30
C ASN A 48 -25.02 -7.25 -2.84
N LEU A 49 -25.23 -6.33 -1.90
CA LEU A 49 -25.03 -6.51 -0.47
C LEU A 49 -26.36 -6.71 0.26
N SER A 50 -26.30 -7.38 1.40
CA SER A 50 -27.43 -7.57 2.32
C SER A 50 -27.38 -6.59 3.49
N GLU A 51 -28.47 -6.48 4.26
CA GLU A 51 -28.49 -5.64 5.47
C GLU A 51 -27.47 -6.09 6.52
N SER A 52 -27.07 -7.37 6.56
CA SER A 52 -26.00 -7.82 7.47
C SER A 52 -24.61 -7.28 7.10
N ASP A 53 -24.45 -6.80 5.87
CA ASP A 53 -23.21 -6.18 5.38
C ASP A 53 -23.20 -4.66 5.58
N LEU A 54 -24.31 -4.08 6.08
CA LEU A 54 -24.49 -2.65 6.33
C LEU A 54 -24.04 -2.25 7.73
N TYR A 55 -23.18 -1.23 7.79
CA TYR A 55 -22.71 -0.64 9.03
C TYR A 55 -22.98 0.86 9.02
N ARG A 56 -23.84 1.30 9.94
CA ARG A 56 -24.13 2.71 10.15
C ARG A 56 -23.16 3.28 11.19
N VAL A 57 -22.40 4.30 10.82
CA VAL A 57 -21.35 4.89 11.67
C VAL A 57 -21.76 6.23 12.24
N ALA A 58 -21.48 6.42 13.53
CA ALA A 58 -21.64 7.69 14.23
C ALA A 58 -20.41 8.59 13.99
N GLY A 59 -20.29 9.14 12.78
CA GLY A 59 -19.16 9.99 12.41
C GLY A 59 -18.83 9.96 10.92
N PRO A 60 -17.67 10.50 10.51
CA PRO A 60 -17.21 10.43 9.13
C PRO A 60 -16.89 8.99 8.72
N VAL A 61 -17.35 8.60 7.53
CA VAL A 61 -16.93 7.34 6.88
C VAL A 61 -15.47 7.48 6.44
N ASN A 62 -14.70 6.40 6.56
CA ASN A 62 -13.28 6.33 6.21
C ASN A 62 -12.38 7.26 7.06
N LEU A 63 -12.14 6.85 8.31
CA LEU A 63 -11.26 7.56 9.25
C LEU A 63 -9.78 7.62 8.82
N VAL A 64 -9.35 6.80 7.84
CA VAL A 64 -7.98 6.87 7.30
C VAL A 64 -7.69 8.25 6.73
N ARG A 65 -8.71 8.98 6.26
CA ARG A 65 -8.58 10.37 5.81
C ARG A 65 -8.06 11.32 6.89
N LEU A 66 -8.25 10.99 8.17
CA LEU A 66 -7.73 11.78 9.28
C LEU A 66 -6.20 11.69 9.42
N MET A 67 -5.56 10.71 8.79
CA MET A 67 -4.09 10.58 8.79
C MET A 67 -3.39 11.80 8.18
N GLN A 68 -4.07 12.60 7.35
CA GLN A 68 -3.52 13.83 6.75
C GLN A 68 -3.65 15.06 7.66
N VAL A 69 -4.49 15.00 8.71
CA VAL A 69 -4.74 16.15 9.60
C VAL A 69 -3.47 16.71 10.23
N PRO A 70 -2.49 15.89 10.69
CA PRO A 70 -1.23 16.43 11.21
C PRO A 70 -0.49 17.34 10.23
N ASP A 71 -0.58 17.09 8.92
CA ASP A 71 0.12 17.88 7.90
C ASP A 71 -0.52 19.26 7.66
N TRP A 72 -1.79 19.43 8.02
CA TRP A 72 -2.52 20.70 7.85
C TRP A 72 -2.29 21.70 8.99
N VAL A 73 -1.63 21.28 10.07
CA VAL A 73 -1.41 22.11 11.26
C VAL A 73 0.07 22.30 11.56
N LEU A 74 0.45 23.53 11.95
CA LEU A 74 1.81 23.86 12.38
C LEU A 74 1.99 23.64 13.89
N ARG A 75 1.92 22.38 14.32
CA ARG A 75 2.05 21.95 15.73
C ARG A 75 3.17 20.94 15.91
N ASN A 76 4.42 21.38 15.80
CA ASN A 76 5.60 20.51 15.92
C ASN A 76 5.73 19.86 17.30
N ASP A 77 5.15 20.48 18.33
CA ASP A 77 5.05 19.95 19.69
C ASP A 77 4.17 18.69 19.79
N LEU A 78 3.29 18.47 18.81
CA LEU A 78 2.40 17.31 18.73
C LEU A 78 2.82 16.31 17.63
N LYS A 79 3.96 16.53 16.97
CA LYS A 79 4.47 15.68 15.89
C LYS A 79 5.70 14.91 16.34
N PHE A 80 5.94 13.76 15.72
CA PHE A 80 7.21 13.07 15.87
C PHE A 80 8.35 13.95 15.33
N VAL A 81 9.51 13.86 15.98
CA VAL A 81 10.72 14.52 15.49
C VAL A 81 11.07 13.94 14.11
N PRO A 82 11.36 14.78 13.10
CA PRO A 82 11.81 14.30 11.80
C PRO A 82 13.05 13.41 11.95
N PHE A 83 13.02 12.27 11.29
CA PHE A 83 14.15 11.33 11.23
C PHE A 83 14.73 11.33 9.82
N THR A 84 16.03 11.56 9.70
CA THR A 84 16.76 11.48 8.42
C THR A 84 17.53 10.15 8.37
N PRO A 85 17.17 9.23 7.44
CA PRO A 85 17.88 7.97 7.30
C PRO A 85 19.34 8.17 6.89
N GLY A 86 20.25 7.42 7.52
CA GLY A 86 21.68 7.49 7.21
C GLY A 86 22.11 6.55 6.08
N THR A 87 23.32 6.72 5.57
CA THR A 87 23.94 5.76 4.64
C THR A 87 24.82 4.77 5.43
N PRO A 88 24.72 3.44 5.20
CA PRO A 88 25.61 2.47 5.84
C PRO A 88 27.09 2.80 5.59
N LYS A 89 27.93 2.60 6.62
CA LYS A 89 29.39 2.85 6.52
C LYS A 89 30.06 2.04 5.40
N ALA A 90 29.53 0.87 5.06
CA ALA A 90 30.06 0.03 3.98
C ALA A 90 30.00 0.73 2.62
N LEU A 91 28.94 1.51 2.37
CA LEU A 91 28.73 2.25 1.12
C LEU A 91 29.46 3.60 1.08
N GLN A 92 29.89 4.13 2.23
CA GLN A 92 30.66 5.37 2.28
C GLN A 92 32.14 5.16 1.89
N LYS A 93 32.61 3.91 1.87
CA LYS A 93 34.03 3.58 1.66
C LYS A 93 34.48 3.57 0.21
N TYR A 94 33.56 3.37 -0.74
CA TYR A 94 33.89 3.17 -2.15
C TYR A 94 33.15 4.18 -3.02
N HIS A 95 33.70 4.46 -4.20
CA HIS A 95 33.13 5.43 -5.15
C HIS A 95 31.93 4.87 -5.94
N SER A 96 31.80 3.55 -6.02
CA SER A 96 30.67 2.86 -6.69
C SER A 96 30.01 1.87 -5.75
N VAL A 97 28.68 1.70 -5.91
CA VAL A 97 27.90 0.68 -5.22
C VAL A 97 28.38 -0.72 -5.60
N PHE A 98 28.79 -0.94 -6.86
CA PHE A 98 29.34 -2.23 -7.31
C PHE A 98 30.65 -2.59 -6.63
N ASP A 99 31.54 -1.61 -6.43
CA ASP A 99 32.79 -1.82 -5.69
C ASP A 99 32.51 -2.18 -4.23
N SER A 100 31.51 -1.53 -3.64
CA SER A 100 31.08 -1.81 -2.27
C SER A 100 30.57 -3.24 -2.11
N ILE A 101 29.71 -3.71 -3.03
CA ILE A 101 29.15 -5.07 -3.00
C ILE A 101 30.23 -6.12 -3.31
N ARG A 102 31.21 -5.81 -4.15
CA ARG A 102 32.35 -6.71 -4.40
C ARG A 102 33.20 -6.93 -3.14
N GLY A 103 33.21 -5.96 -2.22
CA GLY A 103 33.87 -6.08 -0.92
C GLY A 103 33.14 -6.96 0.11
N GLY A 104 31.88 -7.32 -0.14
CA GLY A 104 31.06 -8.18 0.72
C GLY A 104 29.58 -7.81 0.69
N ASP A 105 28.73 -8.67 1.24
CA ASP A 105 27.29 -8.46 1.29
C ASP A 105 26.92 -7.20 2.10
N ILE A 106 25.95 -6.44 1.60
CA ILE A 106 25.45 -5.21 2.22
C ILE A 106 23.96 -5.36 2.51
N LEU A 107 23.60 -5.32 3.78
CA LEU A 107 22.21 -5.29 4.24
C LEU A 107 21.78 -3.86 4.53
N LEU A 108 20.61 -3.46 3.99
CA LEU A 108 19.97 -2.18 4.29
C LEU A 108 18.81 -2.38 5.27
N HIS A 109 18.81 -1.62 6.36
CA HIS A 109 17.77 -1.65 7.39
C HIS A 109 16.86 -0.42 7.27
N HIS A 110 15.73 -0.58 6.58
CA HIS A 110 14.72 0.47 6.44
C HIS A 110 13.78 0.51 7.67
N PRO A 111 13.30 1.70 8.08
CA PRO A 111 13.50 3.02 7.47
C PRO A 111 14.76 3.76 7.96
N TYR A 112 15.65 3.11 8.72
CA TYR A 112 16.81 3.76 9.37
C TYR A 112 17.95 4.11 8.41
N GLN A 113 18.05 3.37 7.31
CA GLN A 113 19.02 3.58 6.25
C GLN A 113 18.34 4.04 4.96
N SER A 114 18.99 4.95 4.24
CA SER A 114 18.48 5.52 2.99
C SER A 114 18.30 4.46 1.91
N PHE A 115 17.27 4.60 1.08
CA PHE A 115 17.05 3.77 -0.12
C PHE A 115 17.85 4.26 -1.33
N ASN A 116 18.47 5.44 -1.27
CA ASN A 116 19.27 6.02 -2.35
C ASN A 116 20.30 5.05 -2.96
N PRO A 117 21.04 4.21 -2.19
CA PRO A 117 22.01 3.28 -2.78
C PRO A 117 21.38 2.26 -3.74
N VAL A 118 20.11 1.91 -3.57
CA VAL A 118 19.40 1.01 -4.48
C VAL A 118 19.08 1.73 -5.80
N ILE A 119 18.75 3.02 -5.72
CA ILE A 119 18.54 3.87 -6.91
C ILE A 119 19.86 4.03 -7.66
N GLU A 120 20.94 4.39 -6.96
CA GLU A 120 22.28 4.53 -7.54
C GLU A 120 22.78 3.24 -8.20
N LEU A 121 22.44 2.07 -7.64
CA LEU A 121 22.76 0.76 -8.26
C LEU A 121 22.04 0.54 -9.59
N LEU A 122 20.79 1.02 -9.73
CA LEU A 122 19.99 0.87 -10.94
C LEU A 122 20.36 1.88 -12.04
N GLU A 123 20.93 3.02 -11.65
CA GLU A 123 21.34 4.08 -12.57
C GLU A 123 22.74 3.88 -13.19
N GLN A 124 23.55 2.97 -12.61
CA GLN A 124 24.89 2.58 -13.12
C GLN A 124 24.83 1.41 -14.09
#